data_AF-A0A2W7A5S0-F1
#
_entry.id   AF-A0A2W7A5S0-F1
#
_cell.length_a   1.000
_cell.length_b   1.000
_cell.length_c   1.000
_cell.angle_alpha   90.00
_cell.angle_beta   90.00
_cell.angle_gamma   90.00
#
_symmetry.space_group_name_H-M   'P 1'
#
loop_
_entity.id
_entity.type
_entity.pdbx_description
1 polymer ?
#
loop_
_entity_poly.entity_id
_entity_poly.type
_entity_poly.pdbx_seq_one_letter_code
_entity_poly.pdbx_strand_id
1 'polypeptide(L)'
;MNESLDLAKVSEHNRLAFYGALFAIAFADDSIDKEEVELIFGIMELDGMSDIGKRKVQSYIIEPPSLYACLKSLEYADEQLRYALMVNLVDTVWANDELDSNEEEAIQLAKQQLKVTEEQLTAIKAFIQKIREIRDRGLDDNYAADAIKTAAASLSAVGVPVAAVWLSGSVIGLSAAGITSGLAGLGALIGIGGMIPGIGVAILLGTGIFMGINTLLDTGDKSKKSQLQAEKERKAQLVIKNMQGAIDQLVEQIIRLQEKTTTLEVGAASAEANREAIKILTERLRFMQQSVAKRKQASGAV
;
A
#
# COMPACT_ATOMS: atom_id res chain seq x y z
N MET A 1 1.83 22.56 -10.61
CA MET A 1 1.04 21.37 -10.98
C MET A 1 1.58 20.21 -10.18
N ASN A 2 0.96 19.84 -9.07
CA ASN A 2 1.19 18.55 -8.40
C ASN A 2 -0.18 18.13 -7.86
N GLU A 3 -1.03 17.60 -8.74
CA GLU A 3 -2.18 16.81 -8.31
C GLU A 3 -1.65 15.57 -7.58
N SER A 4 -2.26 15.23 -6.44
CA SER A 4 -2.01 13.93 -5.81
C SER A 4 -2.33 12.83 -6.83
N LEU A 5 -1.32 12.04 -7.21
CA LEU A 5 -1.54 10.87 -8.03
C LEU A 5 -2.47 9.92 -7.26
N ASP A 6 -3.38 9.32 -8.01
CA ASP A 6 -4.44 8.42 -7.56
C ASP A 6 -4.23 7.13 -8.37
N LEU A 7 -4.03 5.99 -7.71
CA LEU A 7 -3.76 4.73 -8.41
C LEU A 7 -4.90 4.38 -9.37
N ALA A 8 -6.15 4.78 -9.05
CA ALA A 8 -7.28 4.61 -9.95
C ALA A 8 -7.11 5.36 -11.29
N LYS A 9 -6.33 6.45 -11.33
CA LYS A 9 -6.01 7.22 -12.55
C LYS A 9 -4.80 6.68 -13.31
N VAL A 10 -4.03 5.78 -12.70
CA VAL A 10 -2.90 5.11 -13.35
C VAL A 10 -3.42 4.09 -14.36
N SER A 11 -2.76 4.01 -15.51
CA SER A 11 -3.12 3.04 -16.56
C SER A 11 -3.15 1.61 -16.01
N GLU A 12 -4.08 0.80 -16.52
CA GLU A 12 -4.22 -0.60 -16.08
C GLU A 12 -2.91 -1.38 -16.23
N HIS A 13 -2.17 -1.12 -17.32
CA HIS A 13 -0.86 -1.72 -17.57
C HIS A 13 0.15 -1.42 -16.45
N ASN A 14 0.26 -0.14 -16.05
CA ASN A 14 1.18 0.25 -14.99
C ASN A 14 0.72 -0.26 -13.63
N ARG A 15 -0.60 -0.33 -13.36
CA ARG A 15 -1.14 -0.93 -12.14
C ARG A 15 -0.84 -2.43 -12.04
N LEU A 16 -0.96 -3.17 -13.15
CA LEU A 16 -0.59 -4.58 -13.19
C LEU A 16 0.89 -4.79 -12.84
N ALA A 17 1.78 -4.01 -13.45
CA ALA A 17 3.20 -4.06 -13.14
C ALA A 17 3.49 -3.63 -11.69
N PHE A 18 2.78 -2.61 -11.18
CA PHE A 18 2.94 -2.12 -9.81
C PHE A 18 2.59 -3.19 -8.78
N TYR A 19 1.36 -3.75 -8.84
CA TYR A 19 0.96 -4.81 -7.92
C TYR A 19 1.77 -6.09 -8.14
N GLY A 20 2.13 -6.38 -9.39
CA GLY A 20 2.99 -7.50 -9.73
C GLY A 20 4.36 -7.42 -9.06
N ALA A 21 4.98 -6.24 -9.02
CA ALA A 21 6.25 -6.03 -8.32
C ALA A 21 6.13 -6.22 -6.80
N LEU A 22 5.02 -5.81 -6.19
CA LEU A 22 4.80 -5.97 -4.75
C LEU A 22 4.63 -7.44 -4.36
N PHE A 23 3.84 -8.21 -5.11
CA PHE A 23 3.80 -9.65 -4.88
C PHE A 23 5.16 -10.30 -5.15
N ALA A 24 5.84 -9.92 -6.24
CA ALA A 24 7.12 -10.52 -6.58
C ALA A 24 8.22 -10.28 -5.54
N ILE A 25 8.22 -9.13 -4.85
CA ILE A 25 9.19 -8.88 -3.79
C ILE A 25 8.84 -9.62 -2.50
N ALA A 26 7.55 -9.69 -2.16
CA ALA A 26 7.08 -10.43 -0.99
C ALA A 26 7.27 -11.95 -1.14
N PHE A 27 7.52 -12.43 -2.37
CA PHE A 27 7.87 -13.82 -2.69
C PHE A 27 9.37 -14.04 -2.90
N ALA A 28 10.23 -13.05 -2.60
CA ALA A 28 11.66 -13.16 -2.86
C ALA A 28 12.33 -14.29 -2.07
N ASP A 29 11.77 -14.66 -0.91
CA ASP A 29 12.23 -15.74 -0.03
C ASP A 29 11.46 -17.08 -0.26
N ASP A 30 10.73 -17.20 -1.38
CA ASP A 30 9.81 -18.31 -1.70
C ASP A 30 8.60 -18.46 -0.75
N SER A 31 8.40 -17.54 0.17
CA SER A 31 7.29 -17.51 1.12
C SER A 31 6.49 -16.22 0.99
N ILE A 32 5.41 -16.04 1.75
CA ILE A 32 4.74 -14.74 1.88
C ILE A 32 4.02 -14.73 3.22
N ASP A 33 4.28 -13.70 4.01
CA ASP A 33 3.74 -13.57 5.34
C ASP A 33 2.39 -12.85 5.34
N LYS A 34 1.64 -13.04 6.43
CA LYS A 34 0.32 -12.43 6.60
C LYS A 34 0.39 -10.91 6.59
N GLU A 35 1.43 -10.35 7.19
CA GLU A 35 1.65 -8.90 7.31
C GLU A 35 1.88 -8.28 5.92
N GLU A 36 2.67 -8.93 5.06
CA GLU A 36 2.91 -8.50 3.68
C GLU A 36 1.63 -8.56 2.85
N VAL A 37 0.87 -9.67 2.96
CA VAL A 37 -0.45 -9.81 2.33
C VAL A 37 -1.38 -8.68 2.76
N GLU A 38 -1.42 -8.36 4.06
CA GLU A 38 -2.27 -7.29 4.58
C GLU A 38 -1.88 -5.90 4.06
N LEU A 39 -0.58 -5.64 3.86
CA LEU A 39 -0.07 -4.40 3.26
C LEU A 39 -0.43 -4.31 1.78
N ILE A 40 -0.09 -5.32 0.99
CA ILE A 40 -0.31 -5.33 -0.47
C ILE A 40 -1.80 -5.17 -0.79
N PHE A 41 -2.68 -5.92 -0.12
CA PHE A 41 -4.13 -5.78 -0.34
C PHE A 41 -4.70 -4.49 0.24
N GLY A 42 -4.06 -3.91 1.26
CA GLY A 42 -4.47 -2.64 1.86
C GLY A 42 -4.37 -1.46 0.89
N ILE A 43 -3.38 -1.49 0.00
CA ILE A 43 -3.12 -0.43 -0.99
C ILE A 43 -3.74 -0.71 -2.37
N MET A 44 -4.34 -1.89 -2.55
CA MET A 44 -4.81 -2.37 -3.84
C MET A 44 -6.11 -1.68 -4.27
N GLU A 45 -6.05 -0.97 -5.39
CA GLU A 45 -7.17 -0.23 -6.00
C GLU A 45 -7.52 -0.80 -7.38
N LEU A 46 -8.41 -1.79 -7.36
CA LEU A 46 -8.90 -2.51 -8.54
C LEU A 46 -10.09 -1.82 -9.23
N ASP A 47 -10.64 -0.76 -8.62
CA ASP A 47 -11.72 0.02 -9.23
C ASP A 47 -11.26 0.64 -10.56
N GLY A 48 -12.13 0.58 -11.57
CA GLY A 48 -11.83 1.04 -12.92
C GLY A 48 -10.95 0.11 -13.78
N MET A 49 -10.44 -1.00 -13.23
CA MET A 49 -9.78 -2.03 -14.05
C MET A 49 -10.79 -2.95 -14.75
N SER A 50 -10.39 -3.52 -15.89
CA SER A 50 -11.10 -4.61 -16.55
C SER A 50 -11.19 -5.86 -15.67
N ASP A 51 -12.21 -6.69 -15.85
CA ASP A 51 -12.36 -7.92 -15.05
C ASP A 51 -11.20 -8.90 -15.26
N ILE A 52 -10.59 -8.88 -16.45
CA ILE A 52 -9.35 -9.62 -16.75
C ILE A 52 -8.20 -9.09 -15.90
N GLY A 53 -8.02 -7.76 -15.87
CA GLY A 53 -6.98 -7.12 -15.06
C GLY A 53 -7.14 -7.41 -13.56
N LYS A 54 -8.37 -7.31 -13.04
CA LYS A 54 -8.67 -7.64 -11.62
C LYS A 54 -8.31 -9.07 -11.28
N ARG A 55 -8.78 -10.03 -12.09
CA ARG A 55 -8.45 -11.46 -11.91
C ARG A 55 -6.94 -11.69 -11.99
N LYS A 56 -6.25 -10.99 -12.90
CA LYS A 56 -4.80 -11.12 -13.04
C LYS A 56 -4.07 -10.65 -11.79
N VAL A 57 -4.40 -9.48 -11.23
CA VAL A 57 -3.82 -9.01 -9.96
C VAL A 57 -4.13 -9.98 -8.82
N GLN A 58 -5.38 -10.44 -8.70
CA GLN A 58 -5.79 -11.38 -7.66
C GLN A 58 -5.09 -12.73 -7.76
N SER A 59 -4.65 -13.14 -8.96
CA SER A 59 -3.89 -14.38 -9.15
C SER A 59 -2.44 -14.29 -8.68
N TYR A 60 -1.88 -13.10 -8.44
CA TYR A 60 -0.47 -12.95 -8.06
C TYR A 60 -0.13 -13.52 -6.67
N ILE A 61 -1.11 -13.71 -5.79
CA ILE A 61 -0.93 -14.44 -4.52
C ILE A 61 -0.64 -15.93 -4.73
N ILE A 62 -0.99 -16.48 -5.90
CA ILE A 62 -0.71 -17.87 -6.28
C ILE A 62 0.68 -17.94 -6.91
N GLU A 63 0.87 -17.13 -7.95
CA GLU A 63 2.09 -17.09 -8.74
C GLU A 63 2.39 -15.64 -9.13
N PRO A 64 3.37 -15.00 -8.48
CA PRO A 64 3.75 -13.64 -8.80
C PRO A 64 4.44 -13.59 -10.18
N PRO A 65 4.34 -12.45 -10.89
CA PRO A 65 5.14 -12.23 -12.09
C PRO A 65 6.62 -12.02 -11.72
N SER A 66 7.50 -12.04 -12.73
CA SER A 66 8.91 -11.67 -12.52
C SER A 66 9.03 -10.22 -12.03
N LEU A 67 9.72 -10.03 -10.90
CA LEU A 67 10.04 -8.69 -10.36
C LEU A 67 10.73 -7.82 -11.41
N TYR A 68 11.76 -8.36 -12.08
CA TYR A 68 12.48 -7.64 -13.14
C TYR A 68 11.55 -7.16 -14.26
N ALA A 69 10.64 -8.02 -14.74
CA ALA A 69 9.72 -7.67 -15.81
C ALA A 69 8.77 -6.53 -15.39
N CYS A 70 8.24 -6.58 -14.16
CA CYS A 70 7.40 -5.54 -13.60
C CYS A 70 8.15 -4.21 -13.46
N LEU A 71 9.36 -4.23 -12.90
CA LEU A 71 10.20 -3.04 -12.74
C LEU A 71 10.57 -2.44 -14.10
N LYS A 72 10.92 -3.29 -15.08
CA LYS A 72 11.26 -2.85 -16.44
C LYS A 72 10.06 -2.18 -17.13
N SER A 73 8.86 -2.68 -16.90
CA SER A 73 7.61 -2.09 -17.40
C SER A 73 7.35 -0.68 -16.83
N LEU A 74 7.94 -0.37 -15.67
CA LEU A 74 7.77 0.91 -14.97
C LEU A 74 9.00 1.82 -15.06
N GLU A 75 10.06 1.42 -15.79
CA GLU A 75 11.31 2.18 -15.91
C GLU A 75 11.09 3.61 -16.45
N TYR A 76 10.12 3.77 -17.35
CA TYR A 76 9.74 5.04 -17.97
C TYR A 76 8.39 5.58 -17.49
N ALA A 77 7.81 4.99 -16.44
CA ALA A 77 6.63 5.53 -15.81
C ALA A 77 6.91 6.90 -15.19
N ASP A 78 5.86 7.63 -14.85
CA ASP A 78 5.98 8.89 -14.12
C ASP A 78 6.86 8.74 -12.87
N GLU A 79 7.65 9.76 -12.57
CA GLU A 79 8.61 9.73 -11.46
C GLU A 79 7.92 9.50 -10.12
N GLN A 80 6.74 10.08 -9.91
CA GLN A 80 5.96 9.88 -8.70
C GLN A 80 5.51 8.42 -8.55
N LEU A 81 5.15 7.74 -9.66
CA LEU A 81 4.79 6.33 -9.63
C LEU A 81 6.00 5.43 -9.33
N ARG A 82 7.18 5.74 -9.86
CA ARG A 82 8.41 4.97 -9.58
C ARG A 82 8.81 5.08 -8.10
N TYR A 83 8.80 6.28 -7.54
CA TYR A 83 9.09 6.45 -6.11
C TYR A 83 8.00 5.84 -5.24
N ALA A 84 6.73 5.95 -5.63
CA ALA A 84 5.65 5.30 -4.89
C ALA A 84 5.88 3.80 -4.85
N LEU A 85 6.22 3.18 -5.98
CA LEU A 85 6.55 1.76 -6.02
C LEU A 85 7.72 1.44 -5.08
N MET A 86 8.82 2.21 -5.14
CA MET A 86 9.97 1.99 -4.25
C MET A 86 9.59 2.06 -2.77
N VAL A 87 8.79 3.04 -2.37
CA VAL A 87 8.33 3.18 -0.98
C VAL A 87 7.51 1.95 -0.55
N ASN A 88 6.61 1.47 -1.41
CA ASN A 88 5.81 0.28 -1.12
C ASN A 88 6.64 -1.00 -1.08
N LEU A 89 7.63 -1.14 -1.97
CA LEU A 89 8.54 -2.29 -1.97
C LEU A 89 9.30 -2.35 -0.64
N VAL A 90 9.84 -1.22 -0.17
CA VAL A 90 10.55 -1.13 1.11
C VAL A 90 9.62 -1.40 2.30
N ASP A 91 8.38 -0.90 2.28
CA ASP A 91 7.40 -1.18 3.34
C ASP A 91 6.96 -2.65 3.38
N THR A 92 6.89 -3.29 2.22
CA THR A 92 6.49 -4.71 2.09
C THR A 92 7.57 -5.61 2.68
N VAL A 93 8.82 -5.50 2.24
CA VAL A 93 9.94 -6.35 2.74
C VAL A 93 10.33 -6.10 4.19
N TRP A 94 9.76 -5.06 4.81
CA TRP A 94 9.98 -4.78 6.22
C TRP A 94 8.76 -5.09 7.06
N ALA A 95 7.71 -5.70 6.51
CA ALA A 95 6.47 -5.93 7.23
C ALA A 95 6.68 -6.70 8.55
N ASN A 96 7.61 -7.66 8.55
CA ASN A 96 7.91 -8.59 9.63
C ASN A 96 9.17 -8.25 10.45
N ASP A 97 9.79 -7.07 10.27
CA ASP A 97 11.03 -6.62 10.94
C ASP A 97 12.30 -7.47 10.67
N GLU A 98 12.20 -8.45 9.80
CA GLU A 98 13.32 -9.24 9.29
C GLU A 98 13.54 -8.87 7.83
N LEU A 99 14.77 -8.95 7.34
CA LEU A 99 15.06 -8.71 5.93
C LEU A 99 16.04 -9.78 5.47
N ASP A 100 15.54 -10.69 4.63
CA ASP A 100 16.32 -11.78 4.07
C ASP A 100 17.32 -11.26 3.01
N SER A 101 18.39 -12.01 2.78
CA SER A 101 19.33 -11.74 1.69
C SER A 101 18.67 -11.58 0.32
N ASN A 102 17.66 -12.40 0.01
CA ASN A 102 16.94 -12.34 -1.26
C ASN A 102 16.10 -11.07 -1.39
N GLU A 103 15.52 -10.59 -0.30
CA GLU A 103 14.77 -9.33 -0.27
C GLU A 103 15.69 -8.12 -0.41
N GLU A 104 16.88 -8.13 0.21
CA GLU A 104 17.87 -7.07 -0.01
C GLU A 104 18.30 -7.05 -1.49
N GLU A 105 18.60 -8.20 -2.09
CA GLU A 105 18.92 -8.29 -3.52
C GLU A 105 17.80 -7.74 -4.41
N ALA A 106 16.54 -8.05 -4.07
CA ALA A 106 15.36 -7.56 -4.77
C ALA A 106 15.20 -6.03 -4.63
N ILE A 107 15.47 -5.45 -3.46
CA ILE A 107 15.49 -4.00 -3.25
C ILE A 107 16.62 -3.34 -4.05
N GLN A 108 17.81 -3.96 -4.10
CA GLN A 108 18.92 -3.46 -4.90
C GLN A 108 18.59 -3.48 -6.40
N LEU A 109 17.91 -4.51 -6.88
CA LEU A 109 17.38 -4.58 -8.24
C LEU A 109 16.37 -3.47 -8.51
N ALA A 110 15.39 -3.28 -7.62
CA ALA A 110 14.38 -2.23 -7.72
C ALA A 110 15.01 -0.84 -7.77
N LYS A 111 16.02 -0.58 -6.92
CA LYS A 111 16.78 0.67 -6.91
C LYS A 111 17.37 0.99 -8.27
N GLN A 112 18.05 0.01 -8.89
CA GLN A 112 18.66 0.19 -10.20
C GLN A 112 17.60 0.44 -11.30
N GLN A 113 16.53 -0.36 -11.34
CA GLN A 113 15.52 -0.24 -12.40
C GLN A 113 14.66 1.02 -12.26
N LEU A 114 14.34 1.45 -11.04
CA LEU A 114 13.51 2.63 -10.78
C LEU A 114 14.32 3.94 -10.78
N LYS A 115 15.64 3.84 -10.95
CA LYS A 115 16.59 4.97 -10.99
C LYS A 115 16.60 5.76 -9.68
N VAL A 116 16.54 5.04 -8.56
CA VAL A 116 16.60 5.60 -7.21
C VAL A 116 18.07 5.60 -6.76
N THR A 117 18.54 6.69 -6.15
CA THR A 117 19.91 6.76 -5.62
C THR A 117 20.02 6.10 -4.25
N GLU A 118 21.24 5.81 -3.78
CA GLU A 118 21.44 5.27 -2.42
C GLU A 118 20.96 6.24 -1.33
N GLU A 119 21.18 7.53 -1.53
CA GLU A 119 20.74 8.57 -0.61
C GLU A 119 19.21 8.59 -0.52
N GLN A 120 18.52 8.46 -1.65
CA GLN A 120 17.07 8.37 -1.71
C GLN A 120 16.53 7.09 -1.07
N LEU A 121 17.15 5.93 -1.35
CA LEU A 121 16.78 4.67 -0.73
C LEU A 121 16.95 4.74 0.80
N THR A 122 18.05 5.32 1.28
CA THR A 122 18.31 5.52 2.72
C THR A 122 17.24 6.41 3.35
N ALA A 123 16.85 7.49 2.67
CA ALA A 123 15.80 8.37 3.17
C ALA A 123 14.41 7.68 3.17
N ILE A 124 14.10 6.87 2.15
CA ILE A 124 12.88 6.06 2.08
C ILE A 124 12.84 5.05 3.23
N LYS A 125 13.96 4.34 3.45
CA LYS A 125 14.16 3.42 4.58
C LYS A 125 13.90 4.14 5.91
N ALA A 126 14.51 5.30 6.15
CA ALA A 126 14.28 6.08 7.38
C ALA A 126 12.81 6.55 7.53
N PHE A 127 12.18 6.96 6.42
CA PHE A 127 10.77 7.35 6.41
C PHE A 127 9.86 6.18 6.82
N ILE A 128 9.99 5.02 6.18
CA ILE A 128 9.16 3.84 6.49
C ILE A 128 9.34 3.40 7.93
N GLN A 129 10.57 3.37 8.45
CA GLN A 129 10.80 3.06 9.87
C GLN A 129 10.03 3.99 10.81
N LYS A 130 10.01 5.30 10.51
CA LYS A 130 9.24 6.27 11.29
C LYS A 130 7.73 6.02 11.19
N ILE A 131 7.21 5.67 10.01
CA ILE A 131 5.79 5.35 9.83
C ILE A 131 5.41 4.10 10.65
N ARG A 132 6.25 3.07 10.63
CA ARG A 132 6.04 1.84 11.41
C ARG A 132 6.08 2.11 12.91
N GLU A 133 7.05 2.88 13.39
CA GLU A 133 7.13 3.30 14.80
C GLU A 133 5.83 3.99 15.27
N ILE A 134 5.27 4.87 14.44
CA ILE A 134 4.02 5.57 14.76
C ILE A 134 2.84 4.58 14.80
N ARG A 135 2.79 3.62 13.88
CA ARG A 135 1.75 2.59 13.83
C ARG A 135 1.78 1.70 15.09
N ASP A 136 2.96 1.35 15.56
CA ASP A 136 3.14 0.44 16.71
C ASP A 136 2.90 1.12 18.06
N ARG A 137 3.27 2.41 18.18
CA ARG A 137 3.11 3.18 19.42
C ARG A 137 1.65 3.53 19.76
N GLY A 138 0.73 3.37 18.81
CA GLY A 138 -0.67 3.78 18.97
C GLY A 138 -0.86 5.30 18.88
N LEU A 139 -2.08 5.71 18.51
CA LEU A 139 -2.40 7.05 18.03
C LEU A 139 -2.35 8.14 19.13
N ASP A 140 -1.29 8.95 19.12
CA ASP A 140 -1.41 10.39 19.43
C ASP A 140 -1.39 11.14 18.09
N ASP A 141 -2.58 11.53 17.62
CA ASP A 141 -2.81 12.08 16.27
C ASP A 141 -1.94 13.33 15.99
N ASN A 142 -1.61 14.12 17.02
CA ASN A 142 -0.79 15.34 16.85
C ASN A 142 0.69 15.01 16.70
N TYR A 143 1.21 14.13 17.56
CA TYR A 143 2.60 13.66 17.46
C TYR A 143 2.84 12.96 16.11
N ALA A 144 1.89 12.12 15.70
CA ALA A 144 1.98 11.39 14.45
C ALA A 144 2.02 12.32 13.22
N ALA A 145 1.15 13.33 13.18
CA ALA A 145 1.11 14.27 12.06
C ALA A 145 2.44 15.03 11.90
N ASP A 146 3.00 15.55 13.00
CA ASP A 146 4.26 16.28 12.97
C ASP A 146 5.45 15.36 12.65
N ALA A 147 5.46 14.12 13.16
CA ALA A 147 6.49 13.14 12.87
C ALA A 147 6.49 12.73 11.39
N ILE A 148 5.31 12.45 10.80
CA ILE A 148 5.17 12.15 9.37
C ILE A 148 5.64 13.34 8.52
N LYS A 149 5.21 14.55 8.88
CA LYS A 149 5.61 15.76 8.14
C LYS A 149 7.12 15.96 8.15
N THR A 150 7.75 15.76 9.30
CA THR A 150 9.20 15.86 9.44
C THR A 150 9.90 14.80 8.60
N ALA A 151 9.42 13.56 8.63
CA ALA A 151 9.98 12.46 7.83
C ALA A 151 9.75 12.66 6.30
N ALA A 152 8.62 13.24 5.90
CA ALA A 152 8.36 13.58 4.51
C ALA A 152 9.24 14.75 4.02
N ALA A 153 9.56 15.70 4.89
CA ALA A 153 10.49 16.79 4.56
C ALA A 153 11.90 16.26 4.28
N SER A 154 12.38 15.26 5.02
CA SER A 154 13.69 14.63 4.74
C SER A 154 13.74 13.92 3.39
N LEU A 155 12.62 13.38 2.91
CA LEU A 155 12.52 12.83 1.55
C LEU A 155 12.66 13.90 0.46
N SER A 156 12.02 15.05 0.68
CA SER A 156 12.09 16.17 -0.26
C SER A 156 13.51 16.71 -0.40
N ALA A 157 14.27 16.72 0.70
CA ALA A 157 15.65 17.21 0.72
C ALA A 157 16.58 16.41 -0.21
N VAL A 158 16.25 15.13 -0.46
CA VAL A 158 17.01 14.23 -1.35
C VAL A 158 16.32 14.02 -2.71
N GLY A 159 15.34 14.87 -3.03
CA GLY A 159 14.64 14.85 -4.33
C GLY A 159 13.55 13.79 -4.49
N VAL A 160 13.12 13.13 -3.40
CA VAL A 160 11.97 12.21 -3.45
C VAL A 160 10.67 13.02 -3.31
N PRO A 161 9.73 12.95 -4.27
CA PRO A 161 8.46 13.66 -4.20
C PRO A 161 7.64 13.20 -2.99
N VAL A 162 7.21 14.14 -2.15
CA VAL A 162 6.30 13.84 -1.00
C VAL A 162 5.01 13.17 -1.46
N ALA A 163 4.54 13.52 -2.66
CA ALA A 163 3.34 12.92 -3.23
C ALA A 163 3.50 11.41 -3.55
N ALA A 164 4.73 10.89 -3.62
CA ALA A 164 5.01 9.46 -3.79
C ALA A 164 4.75 8.64 -2.52
N VAL A 165 5.00 9.18 -1.33
CA VAL A 165 4.71 8.47 -0.07
C VAL A 165 3.23 8.47 0.28
N TRP A 166 2.47 9.48 -0.17
CA TRP A 166 1.03 9.54 0.02
C TRP A 166 0.28 8.49 -0.80
N LEU A 167 0.79 8.14 -1.99
CA LEU A 167 0.32 7.01 -2.81
C LEU A 167 0.55 5.66 -2.14
N SER A 168 1.55 5.57 -1.27
CA SER A 168 2.03 4.29 -0.76
C SER A 168 1.03 3.59 0.14
N GLY A 169 0.00 4.28 0.64
CA GLY A 169 -0.89 3.68 1.64
C GLY A 169 -0.16 3.09 2.86
N SER A 170 1.15 3.29 3.03
CA SER A 170 1.92 2.91 4.21
C SER A 170 1.48 3.65 5.47
N VAL A 171 0.67 4.70 5.31
CA VAL A 171 -0.10 5.38 6.37
C VAL A 171 -1.42 4.68 6.72
N ILE A 172 -1.75 3.53 6.11
CA ILE A 172 -2.92 2.70 6.43
C ILE A 172 -2.64 2.01 7.78
N GLY A 173 -3.07 2.69 8.84
CA GLY A 173 -2.86 2.33 10.24
C GLY A 173 -2.94 3.58 11.13
N LEU A 174 -2.48 4.70 10.56
CA LEU A 174 -2.80 6.03 11.05
C LEU A 174 -4.15 6.42 10.53
N SER A 175 -5.14 6.31 11.42
CA SER A 175 -6.52 6.75 11.24
C SER A 175 -6.68 7.67 10.03
N ALA A 176 -7.48 7.22 9.07
CA ALA A 176 -8.01 8.04 8.00
C ALA A 176 -8.81 9.27 8.49
N ALA A 177 -8.65 9.71 9.75
CA ALA A 177 -9.12 10.97 10.33
C ALA A 177 -8.05 12.08 10.36
N GLY A 178 -6.75 11.76 10.28
CA GLY A 178 -5.68 12.77 10.48
C GLY A 178 -5.03 13.31 9.20
N ILE A 179 -5.08 12.56 8.09
CA ILE A 179 -4.29 12.89 6.90
C ILE A 179 -5.09 13.68 5.86
N THR A 180 -6.37 13.37 5.72
CA THR A 180 -7.30 14.14 4.87
C THR A 180 -7.60 15.53 5.43
N SER A 181 -7.45 15.76 6.74
CA SER A 181 -7.42 17.11 7.33
C SER A 181 -6.03 17.77 7.23
N GLY A 182 -4.95 16.99 7.24
CA GLY A 182 -3.59 17.44 7.01
C GLY A 182 -3.34 18.05 5.63
N LEU A 183 -4.10 17.67 4.60
CA LEU A 183 -3.98 18.25 3.26
C LEU A 183 -4.46 19.71 3.19
N ALA A 184 -5.46 20.08 4.01
CA ALA A 184 -5.91 21.47 4.15
C ALA A 184 -4.93 22.32 4.98
N GLY A 185 -4.20 21.71 5.93
CA GLY A 185 -3.16 22.36 6.73
C GLY A 185 -1.79 22.47 6.02
N LEU A 186 -1.45 21.51 5.15
CA LEU A 186 -0.20 21.51 4.39
C LEU A 186 -0.28 22.35 3.11
N GLY A 187 -1.45 22.41 2.45
CA GLY A 187 -1.69 23.38 1.37
C GLY A 187 -1.52 24.84 1.80
N ALA A 188 -1.70 25.13 3.09
CA ALA A 188 -1.47 26.45 3.67
C ALA A 188 0.01 26.74 4.01
N LEU A 189 0.86 25.72 4.09
CA LEU A 189 2.26 25.86 4.52
C LEU A 189 3.28 25.80 3.36
N ILE A 190 2.88 25.27 2.21
CA ILE A 190 3.71 25.23 1.00
C ILE A 190 3.20 26.35 0.09
N GLY A 191 3.68 27.57 0.33
CA GLY A 191 3.22 28.80 -0.32
C GLY A 191 3.52 28.89 -1.82
N ILE A 192 2.81 28.13 -2.66
CA ILE A 192 2.80 28.29 -4.12
C ILE A 192 1.34 28.19 -4.61
N GLY A 193 0.88 29.26 -5.27
CA GLY A 193 -0.54 29.64 -5.52
C GLY A 193 -1.43 28.58 -6.17
N GLY A 194 -2.74 28.54 -5.86
CA GLY A 194 -3.80 29.44 -6.37
C GLY A 194 -4.46 28.79 -7.60
N MET A 195 -5.75 28.47 -7.68
CA MET A 195 -6.96 29.26 -7.43
C MET A 195 -8.17 28.38 -7.05
N ILE A 196 -8.89 28.74 -5.98
CA ILE A 196 -10.35 28.61 -5.88
C ILE A 196 -10.86 29.97 -5.35
N PRO A 197 -11.81 30.65 -6.02
CA PRO A 197 -12.33 31.93 -5.56
C PRO A 197 -13.28 31.71 -4.37
N GLY A 198 -12.95 32.25 -3.19
CA GLY A 198 -13.87 32.25 -2.05
C GLY A 198 -13.22 32.47 -0.68
N ILE A 199 -12.94 33.74 -0.37
CA ILE A 199 -12.79 34.33 0.98
C ILE A 199 -11.55 33.97 1.83
N GLY A 200 -10.66 34.96 1.98
CA GLY A 200 -10.09 35.34 3.28
C GLY A 200 -8.66 34.91 3.62
N VAL A 201 -7.69 35.78 3.32
CA VAL A 201 -6.26 35.71 3.72
C VAL A 201 -6.08 35.90 5.23
N ALA A 202 -5.13 35.19 5.85
CA ALA A 202 -4.29 35.74 6.93
C ALA A 202 -2.92 35.03 7.00
N ILE A 203 -1.88 35.75 6.59
CA ILE A 203 -0.46 35.44 6.86
C ILE A 203 -0.16 35.88 8.29
N LEU A 204 0.48 35.05 9.12
CA LEU A 204 1.28 35.54 10.24
C LEU A 204 2.54 34.70 10.49
N LEU A 205 3.65 35.43 10.54
CA LEU A 205 5.01 35.03 10.91
C LEU A 205 5.09 34.61 12.38
N GLY A 206 5.94 33.62 12.67
CA GLY A 206 6.81 33.54 13.85
C GLY A 206 6.20 33.49 15.27
N THR A 207 6.78 32.60 16.07
CA THR A 207 6.73 32.49 17.55
C THR A 207 5.48 31.87 18.21
N GLY A 208 5.73 30.88 19.08
CA GLY A 208 4.83 30.50 20.18
C GLY A 208 3.92 29.29 19.95
N ILE A 209 4.15 28.23 20.74
CA ILE A 209 3.28 27.05 20.85
C ILE A 209 2.02 27.42 21.67
N PHE A 210 0.97 26.60 21.50
CA PHE A 210 -0.15 26.30 22.40
C PHE A 210 -1.47 27.04 22.14
N MET A 211 -2.48 26.31 21.66
CA MET A 211 -3.73 26.03 22.39
C MET A 211 -4.65 25.09 21.58
N GLY A 212 -5.30 24.17 22.28
CA GLY A 212 -5.93 22.96 21.75
C GLY A 212 -7.02 23.13 20.68
N ILE A 213 -7.05 22.19 19.74
CA ILE A 213 -8.06 22.08 18.68
C ILE A 213 -9.26 21.26 19.15
N ASN A 214 -9.76 21.51 20.37
CA ASN A 214 -11.04 20.94 20.83
C ASN A 214 -12.18 21.97 20.86
N THR A 215 -11.95 23.19 20.37
CA THR A 215 -12.95 24.27 20.42
C THR A 215 -13.16 24.99 19.09
N LEU A 216 -12.44 24.62 18.02
CA LEU A 216 -12.66 25.15 16.66
C LEU A 216 -13.43 24.19 15.74
N LEU A 217 -13.80 23.00 16.23
CA LEU A 217 -14.57 21.99 15.50
C LEU A 217 -16.06 21.92 15.91
N ASP A 218 -16.52 22.79 16.82
CA ASP A 218 -17.85 22.68 17.43
C ASP A 218 -18.95 23.47 16.72
N THR A 219 -18.73 24.01 15.51
CA THR A 219 -19.81 24.77 14.85
C THR A 219 -19.90 24.64 13.32
N GLY A 220 -19.30 23.62 12.67
CA GLY A 220 -19.27 23.65 11.20
C GLY A 220 -19.23 22.37 10.37
N ASP A 221 -18.90 21.17 10.86
CA ASP A 221 -18.51 20.09 9.90
C ASP A 221 -18.92 18.65 10.25
N LYS A 222 -20.15 18.46 10.75
CA LYS A 222 -20.75 17.10 10.82
C LYS A 222 -20.79 16.40 9.45
N SER A 223 -20.89 17.18 8.37
CA SER A 223 -20.89 16.68 6.99
C SER A 223 -19.51 16.12 6.56
N LYS A 224 -18.40 16.82 6.82
CA LYS A 224 -17.07 16.31 6.47
C LYS A 224 -16.65 15.10 7.30
N LYS A 225 -16.99 15.06 8.58
CA LYS A 225 -16.69 13.89 9.44
C LYS A 225 -17.45 12.63 8.97
N SER A 226 -18.69 12.77 8.54
CA SER A 226 -19.49 11.65 8.01
C SER A 226 -19.04 11.19 6.62
N GLN A 227 -18.70 12.12 5.72
CA GLN A 227 -18.10 11.78 4.41
C GLN A 227 -16.80 10.99 4.59
N LEU A 228 -15.95 11.42 5.53
CA LEU A 228 -14.70 10.74 5.80
C LEU A 228 -14.88 9.33 6.38
N GLN A 229 -15.89 9.14 7.24
CA GLN A 229 -16.25 7.81 7.74
C GLN A 229 -16.77 6.90 6.61
N ALA A 230 -17.61 7.44 5.72
CA ALA A 230 -18.13 6.70 4.57
C ALA A 230 -17.01 6.27 3.60
N GLU A 231 -16.02 7.13 3.34
CA GLU A 231 -14.86 6.78 2.52
C GLU A 231 -14.01 5.67 3.15
N LYS A 232 -13.80 5.71 4.47
CA LYS A 232 -13.10 4.64 5.20
C LYS A 232 -13.79 3.31 5.08
N GLU A 233 -15.09 3.31 5.31
CA GLU A 233 -15.90 2.11 5.23
C GLU A 233 -15.88 1.54 3.80
N ARG A 234 -16.02 2.42 2.79
CA ARG A 234 -15.88 2.04 1.38
C ARG A 234 -14.53 1.41 1.09
N LYS A 235 -13.42 2.02 1.53
CA LYS A 235 -12.07 1.47 1.32
C LYS A 235 -11.91 0.12 2.03
N ALA A 236 -12.39 -0.01 3.27
CA ALA A 236 -12.36 -1.28 4.00
C ALA A 236 -13.14 -2.38 3.27
N GLN A 237 -14.31 -2.07 2.72
CA GLN A 237 -15.11 -2.99 1.92
C GLN A 237 -14.42 -3.37 0.60
N LEU A 238 -13.75 -2.43 -0.06
CA LEU A 238 -12.97 -2.71 -1.28
C LEU A 238 -11.80 -3.67 -1.01
N VAL A 239 -11.07 -3.48 0.10
CA VAL A 239 -10.02 -4.41 0.51
C VAL A 239 -10.58 -5.82 0.75
N ILE A 240 -11.72 -5.91 1.47
CA ILE A 240 -12.41 -7.20 1.69
C ILE A 240 -12.79 -7.84 0.35
N LYS A 241 -13.36 -7.08 -0.57
CA LYS A 241 -13.77 -7.56 -1.89
C LYS A 241 -12.57 -8.06 -2.72
N ASN A 242 -11.47 -7.32 -2.70
CA ASN A 242 -10.24 -7.71 -3.40
C ASN A 242 -9.66 -9.01 -2.82
N MET A 243 -9.64 -9.12 -1.48
CA MET A 243 -9.22 -10.34 -0.78
C MET A 243 -10.13 -11.52 -1.11
N GLN A 244 -11.45 -11.33 -1.17
CA GLN A 244 -12.40 -12.38 -1.55
C GLN A 244 -12.16 -12.89 -2.97
N GLY A 245 -11.94 -12.00 -3.95
CA GLY A 245 -11.61 -12.45 -5.31
C GLY A 245 -10.30 -13.24 -5.38
N ALA A 246 -9.30 -12.89 -4.58
CA ALA A 246 -8.06 -13.66 -4.46
C ALA A 246 -8.27 -15.01 -3.75
N ILE A 247 -9.13 -15.08 -2.73
CA ILE A 247 -9.58 -16.33 -2.10
C ILE A 247 -10.23 -17.25 -3.15
N ASP A 248 -11.10 -16.72 -4.00
CA ASP A 248 -11.74 -17.49 -5.06
C ASP A 248 -10.70 -18.08 -6.02
N GLN A 249 -9.68 -17.31 -6.41
CA GLN A 249 -8.57 -17.80 -7.23
C GLN A 249 -7.78 -18.91 -6.52
N LEU A 250 -7.48 -18.77 -5.23
CA LEU A 250 -6.78 -19.78 -4.43
C LEU A 250 -7.58 -21.09 -4.36
N VAL A 251 -8.88 -21.01 -4.07
CA VAL A 251 -9.77 -22.18 -4.01
C VAL A 251 -9.84 -22.88 -5.37
N GLU A 252 -10.02 -22.12 -6.45
CA GLU A 252 -10.07 -22.66 -7.82
C GLU A 252 -8.77 -23.39 -8.18
N GLN A 253 -7.61 -22.83 -7.82
CA GLN A 253 -6.32 -23.45 -8.07
C GLN A 253 -6.11 -24.72 -7.23
N ILE A 254 -6.51 -24.72 -5.96
CA ILE A 254 -6.44 -25.91 -5.09
C ILE A 254 -7.29 -27.04 -5.69
N ILE A 255 -8.53 -26.74 -6.10
CA ILE A 255 -9.42 -27.73 -6.73
C ILE A 255 -8.78 -28.31 -8.00
N ARG A 256 -8.25 -27.46 -8.88
CA ARG A 256 -7.56 -27.91 -10.09
C ARG A 256 -6.37 -28.85 -9.80
N LEU A 257 -5.57 -28.53 -8.79
CA LEU A 257 -4.43 -29.37 -8.39
C LEU A 257 -4.88 -30.69 -7.76
N GLN A 258 -5.97 -30.68 -6.99
CA GLN A 258 -6.57 -31.89 -6.42
C GLN A 258 -7.10 -32.82 -7.52
N GLU A 259 -7.86 -32.29 -8.48
CA GLU A 259 -8.38 -33.05 -9.62
C GLU A 259 -7.26 -33.69 -10.43
N LYS A 260 -6.20 -32.93 -10.77
CA LYS A 260 -5.01 -33.46 -11.45
C LYS A 260 -4.36 -34.60 -10.66
N THR A 261 -4.30 -34.49 -9.33
CA THR A 261 -3.66 -35.50 -8.48
C THR A 261 -4.50 -36.79 -8.38
N THR A 262 -5.83 -36.68 -8.39
CA THR A 262 -6.76 -37.82 -8.24
C THR A 262 -6.99 -38.58 -9.56
N THR A 263 -6.90 -37.92 -10.71
CA THR A 263 -7.26 -38.48 -12.02
C THR A 263 -6.21 -39.43 -12.64
N LEU A 264 -5.14 -39.80 -11.92
CA LEU A 264 -4.02 -40.63 -12.41
C LEU A 264 -3.30 -40.06 -13.66
N GLU A 265 -3.59 -38.82 -14.05
CA GLU A 265 -3.02 -38.15 -15.23
C GLU A 265 -1.55 -37.69 -15.03
N VAL A 266 -0.99 -37.86 -13.83
CA VAL A 266 0.35 -37.38 -13.47
C VAL A 266 1.17 -38.46 -12.78
N GLY A 267 2.46 -38.54 -13.13
CA GLY A 267 3.41 -39.44 -12.49
C GLY A 267 3.65 -39.09 -11.00
N ALA A 268 4.24 -40.03 -10.24
CA ALA A 268 4.42 -39.92 -8.79
C ALA A 268 5.12 -38.62 -8.34
N ALA A 269 6.16 -38.18 -9.05
CA ALA A 269 6.88 -36.94 -8.76
C ALA A 269 6.00 -35.68 -8.93
N SER A 270 5.15 -35.65 -9.95
CA SER A 270 4.22 -34.54 -10.18
C SER A 270 3.06 -34.55 -9.18
N ALA A 271 2.63 -35.73 -8.74
CA ALA A 271 1.63 -35.85 -7.68
C ALA A 271 2.17 -35.33 -6.33
N GLU A 272 3.45 -35.57 -6.03
CA GLU A 272 4.11 -35.04 -4.84
C GLU A 272 4.27 -33.50 -4.91
N ALA A 273 4.72 -32.97 -6.05
CA ALA A 273 4.80 -31.52 -6.28
C ALA A 273 3.42 -30.85 -6.14
N ASN A 274 2.36 -31.46 -6.68
CA ASN A 274 1.00 -30.94 -6.53
C ASN A 274 0.54 -30.93 -5.07
N ARG A 275 0.90 -31.95 -4.26
CA ARG A 275 0.55 -31.99 -2.84
C ARG A 275 1.24 -30.87 -2.06
N GLU A 276 2.51 -30.60 -2.33
CA GLU A 276 3.21 -29.49 -1.68
C GLU A 276 2.64 -28.14 -2.11
N ALA A 277 2.35 -27.97 -3.41
CA ALA A 277 1.68 -26.76 -3.89
C ALA A 277 0.30 -26.55 -3.22
N ILE A 278 -0.51 -27.61 -3.06
CA ILE A 278 -1.80 -27.54 -2.36
C ILE A 278 -1.60 -27.10 -0.90
N LYS A 279 -0.59 -27.62 -0.21
CA LYS A 279 -0.29 -27.27 1.18
C LYS A 279 0.05 -25.78 1.31
N ILE A 280 0.94 -25.27 0.46
CA ILE A 280 1.32 -23.85 0.42
C ILE A 280 0.10 -22.96 0.12
N LEU A 281 -0.70 -23.30 -0.90
CA LEU A 281 -1.89 -22.52 -1.25
C LEU A 281 -2.97 -22.54 -0.15
N THR A 282 -3.08 -23.65 0.58
CA THR A 282 -4.01 -23.79 1.71
C THR A 282 -3.59 -22.90 2.89
N GLU A 283 -2.29 -22.75 3.12
CA GLU A 283 -1.76 -21.82 4.12
C GLU A 283 -2.06 -20.35 3.76
N ARG A 284 -1.78 -19.96 2.51
CA ARG A 284 -2.12 -18.61 2.00
C ARG A 284 -3.63 -18.34 2.09
N LEU A 285 -4.46 -19.33 1.75
CA LEU A 285 -5.92 -19.25 1.90
C LEU A 285 -6.32 -19.00 3.35
N ARG A 286 -5.68 -19.68 4.32
CA ARG A 286 -5.95 -19.49 5.75
C ARG A 286 -5.62 -18.06 6.19
N PHE A 287 -4.46 -17.52 5.80
CA PHE A 287 -4.10 -16.13 6.12
C PHE A 287 -5.12 -15.14 5.59
N MET A 288 -5.50 -15.29 4.32
CA MET A 288 -6.50 -14.45 3.67
C MET A 288 -7.87 -14.51 4.38
N GLN A 289 -8.34 -15.71 4.74
CA GLN A 289 -9.60 -15.87 5.47
C GLN A 289 -9.56 -15.22 6.85
N GLN A 290 -8.46 -15.37 7.60
CA GLN A 290 -8.29 -14.73 8.90
C GLN A 290 -8.28 -13.20 8.79
N SER A 291 -7.57 -12.65 7.80
CA SER A 291 -7.50 -11.20 7.58
C SER A 291 -8.87 -10.63 7.17
N VAL A 292 -9.62 -11.32 6.33
CA VAL A 292 -11.01 -10.94 5.99
C VAL A 292 -11.91 -10.98 7.23
N ALA A 293 -11.85 -12.04 8.04
CA ALA A 293 -12.65 -12.17 9.24
C ALA A 293 -12.37 -11.04 10.25
N LYS A 294 -11.09 -10.74 10.49
CA LYS A 294 -10.65 -9.62 11.35
C LYS A 294 -11.18 -8.28 10.85
N ARG A 295 -11.12 -8.03 9.54
CA ARG A 295 -11.61 -6.78 8.92
C ARG A 295 -13.13 -6.64 8.96
N LYS A 296 -13.89 -7.73 8.79
CA LYS A 296 -15.35 -7.74 8.95
C LYS A 296 -15.77 -7.41 10.38
N GLN A 297 -15.12 -8.02 11.37
CA GLN A 297 -15.36 -7.72 12.79
C GLN A 297 -15.07 -6.24 13.12
N ALA A 298 -13.96 -5.70 12.60
CA ALA A 298 -13.58 -4.31 12.83
C ALA A 298 -14.48 -3.27 12.12
N SER A 299 -15.12 -3.65 11.00
CA SER A 299 -16.00 -2.76 10.22
C SER A 299 -17.48 -2.86 10.62
N GLY A 300 -17.85 -3.79 11.51
CA GLY A 300 -19.25 -4.06 11.85
C GLY A 300 -20.06 -4.70 10.72
N ALA A 301 -19.40 -5.09 9.63
CA ALA A 301 -20.00 -5.80 8.50
C ALA A 301 -20.12 -7.28 8.85
N VAL A 302 -21.29 -7.69 9.35
CA VAL A 302 -21.67 -9.12 9.52
C VAL A 302 -22.06 -9.71 8.18
#